data_AF-A0A848UYZ9-F1
#
_entry.id   AF-A0A848UYZ9-F1
#
_cell.length_a   1.000
_cell.length_b   1.000
_cell.length_c   1.000
_cell.angle_alpha   90.00
_cell.angle_beta   90.00
_cell.angle_gamma   90.00
#
_symmetry.space_group_name_H-M   'P 1'
#
loop_
_entity.id
_entity.type
_entity.pdbx_description
1 polymer ?
#
loop_
_entity_poly.entity_id
_entity_poly.type
_entity_poly.pdbx_seq_one_letter_code
_entity_poly.pdbx_strand_id
1 'polypeptide(L)' 'MKIGIICYPTFGGSGVVATELGKALADKGHEIHFITYSQPVRLGSFKANIYYHEVNVSDYPLFDYPPYEFVLA' A
#
# COMPACT_ATOMS: atom_id res chain seq x y z
N MET A 1 8.02 -4.20 16.55
CA MET A 1 7.11 -5.24 15.96
C MET A 1 7.20 -5.17 14.44
N LYS A 2 6.82 -6.24 13.72
CA LYS A 2 6.70 -6.22 12.26
C LYS A 2 5.25 -5.99 11.85
N ILE A 3 4.98 -4.98 11.01
CA ILE A 3 3.63 -4.50 10.70
C ILE A 3 3.48 -4.37 9.17
N GLY A 4 2.49 -5.06 8.61
CA GLY A 4 2.08 -4.90 7.22
C GLY A 4 1.02 -3.81 7.05
N ILE A 5 1.19 -2.93 6.07
CA ILE A 5 0.22 -1.89 5.70
C ILE A 5 -0.19 -2.10 4.24
N ILE A 6 -1.47 -2.39 4.02
CA ILE A 6 -2.10 -2.47 2.71
C ILE A 6 -2.99 -1.25 2.55
N CYS A 7 -2.75 -0.45 1.53
CA CYS A 7 -3.55 0.74 1.24
C CYS A 7 -3.53 1.05 -0.26
N TYR A 8 -4.42 1.96 -0.70
CA TYR A 8 -4.30 2.53 -2.03
C TYR A 8 -3.14 3.55 -2.04
N PRO A 9 -2.09 3.35 -2.87
CA PRO A 9 -0.91 4.20 -2.92
C PRO A 9 -1.17 5.48 -3.74
N THR A 10 -2.28 6.18 -3.48
CA THR A 10 -2.74 7.34 -4.28
C THR A 10 -2.83 8.62 -3.44
N PHE A 11 -3.12 9.75 -4.10
CA PHE A 11 -3.34 11.07 -3.48
C PHE A 11 -4.68 11.20 -2.71
N GLY A 12 -5.25 10.09 -2.23
CA GLY A 12 -6.44 10.08 -1.39
C GLY A 12 -6.11 10.30 0.09
N GLY A 13 -7.10 10.77 0.86
CA GLY A 13 -6.94 11.01 2.31
C GLY A 13 -6.50 9.75 3.07
N SER A 14 -7.07 8.58 2.77
CA SER A 14 -6.74 7.32 3.43
C SER A 14 -5.32 6.83 3.12
N GLY A 15 -4.89 6.92 1.85
CA GLY A 15 -3.53 6.53 1.43
C GLY A 15 -2.45 7.40 2.08
N VAL A 16 -2.70 8.71 2.17
CA VAL A 16 -1.83 9.65 2.87
C VAL A 16 -1.75 9.31 4.36
N VAL A 17 -2.88 9.10 5.03
CA VAL A 17 -2.91 8.75 6.47
C VAL A 17 -2.18 7.44 6.72
N ALA A 18 -2.40 6.41 5.90
CA ALA A 18 -1.72 5.12 6.03
C ALA A 18 -0.19 5.26 5.89
N THR A 19 0.25 6.09 4.95
CA THR A 19 1.69 6.34 4.72
C THR A 19 2.33 7.05 5.91
N GLU A 20 1.68 8.10 6.45
CA GLU A 20 2.21 8.85 7.59
C GLU A 20 2.16 8.05 8.88
N LEU A 21 1.12 7.24 9.09
CA LEU A 21 1.05 6.31 10.21
C LEU A 21 2.21 5.31 10.17
N GLY A 22 2.48 4.71 9.00
CA GLY A 22 3.61 3.81 8.83
C GLY A 22 4.94 4.48 9.16
N LYS A 23 5.18 5.70 8.69
CA LYS A 23 6.37 6.46 9.05
C LYS A 23 6.49 6.69 10.57
N ALA A 24 5.41 7.12 11.21
CA ALA A 24 5.41 7.38 12.65
C ALA A 24 5.67 6.11 13.47
N LEU A 25 5.19 4.94 13.00
CA LEU A 25 5.49 3.66 13.63
C LEU A 25 6.93 3.21 13.36
N ALA A 26 7.48 3.46 12.17
CA ALA A 26 8.88 3.18 11.87
C ALA A 26 9.83 4.01 12.74
N ASP A 27 9.51 5.29 12.95
CA ASP A 27 10.26 6.20 13.82
C ASP A 27 10.20 5.75 15.30
N LYS A 28 9.19 4.95 15.68
CA LYS A 28 9.09 4.28 17.00
C LYS A 28 9.83 2.93 17.08
N GLY A 29 10.57 2.54 16.04
CA GLY A 29 11.35 1.30 16.00
C GLY A 29 10.58 0.06 15.52
N HIS A 30 9.42 0.24 14.89
CA HIS A 30 8.70 -0.87 14.25
C HIS A 30 9.20 -1.09 12.82
N GLU A 31 9.19 -2.35 12.37
CA GLU A 31 9.49 -2.75 10.99
C GLU A 31 8.20 -2.67 10.18
N ILE A 32 8.15 -1.79 9.19
CA ILE A 32 6.94 -1.49 8.42
C ILE A 32 7.09 -2.01 7.01
N HIS A 33 6.10 -2.77 6.56
CA HIS A 33 6.05 -3.36 5.22
C HIS A 33 4.84 -2.80 4.49
N PHE A 34 5.06 -1.88 3.55
CA PHE A 34 4.02 -1.43 2.64
C PHE A 34 3.84 -2.46 1.53
N ILE A 35 2.61 -2.95 1.36
CA ILE A 35 2.25 -3.98 0.37
C ILE A 35 1.20 -3.36 -0.55
N THR A 36 1.66 -2.77 -1.66
CA THR A 36 0.82 -1.96 -2.55
C THR A 36 1.28 -2.11 -4.00
N TYR A 37 0.38 -1.93 -4.97
CA TYR A 37 0.68 -2.08 -6.41
C TYR A 37 1.60 -1.00 -6.98
N SER A 38 1.83 0.08 -6.24
CA SER A 38 2.83 1.11 -6.55
C SER A 38 3.34 1.71 -5.24
N GLN A 39 4.46 2.43 -5.28
CA GLN A 39 5.03 3.06 -4.09
C GLN A 39 4.06 4.11 -3.52
N PRO A 40 3.76 4.11 -2.21
CA PRO A 40 2.91 5.13 -1.61
C PRO A 40 3.46 6.53 -1.87
N VAL A 41 2.62 7.42 -2.41
CA VAL A 41 3.00 8.76 -2.89
C VAL A 41 3.83 9.56 -1.89
N ARG A 42 3.48 9.48 -0.60
CA ARG A 42 4.16 10.25 0.44
C ARG A 42 5.35 9.54 1.04
N LEU A 43 5.70 8.32 0.64
CA LEU A 43 6.77 7.56 1.29
C LEU A 43 8.10 8.34 1.27
N GLY A 44 8.39 9.00 0.14
CA GLY A 44 9.56 9.85 -0.03
C GLY A 44 10.85 9.04 -0.19
N SER A 45 11.94 9.58 0.34
CA SER A 45 13.26 8.94 0.33
C SER A 45 13.32 7.72 1.25
N PHE A 46 14.42 6.97 1.15
CA PHE A 46 14.72 5.87 2.04
C PHE A 46 14.58 6.27 3.53
N LYS A 47 13.91 5.41 4.30
CA LYS A 47 13.78 5.48 5.75
C LYS A 47 14.16 4.14 6.35
N ALA A 48 14.90 4.17 7.46
CA ALA A 48 15.19 2.96 8.23
C ALA A 48 13.88 2.30 8.69
N ASN A 49 13.88 0.97 8.74
CA ASN A 49 12.75 0.13 9.16
C ASN A 49 11.48 0.22 8.28
N ILE A 50 11.59 0.76 7.06
CA ILE A 50 10.49 0.76 6.08
C ILE A 50 10.88 -0.06 4.85
N TYR A 51 9.99 -0.97 4.46
CA TYR A 51 10.14 -1.86 3.33
C TYR A 51 8.93 -1.72 2.41
N TYR A 52 9.17 -1.83 1.11
CA TYR A 52 8.13 -1.79 0.08
C TYR A 52 8.09 -3.11 -0.67
N HIS A 53 6.88 -3.66 -0.83
CA HIS A 53 6.59 -4.88 -1.54
C HIS A 53 5.57 -4.54 -2.63
N GLU A 54 6.05 -4.54 -3.87
CA GLU A 54 5.19 -4.29 -5.02
C GLU A 54 4.27 -5.48 -5.28
N VAL A 55 2.97 -5.22 -5.36
CA VAL A 55 1.98 -6.22 -5.74
C VAL A 55 1.76 -6.12 -7.25
N ASN A 56 2.24 -7.13 -7.97
CA ASN A 56 1.97 -7.23 -9.40
C ASN A 56 0.53 -7.72 -9.61
N VAL A 57 -0.30 -6.88 -10.24
CA VAL A 57 -1.64 -7.29 -10.67
C VAL A 57 -1.46 -8.05 -11.98
N SER A 58 -1.29 -9.36 -11.88
CA SER A 58 -1.19 -10.21 -13.05
C SER A 58 -2.51 -10.23 -13.82
N ASP A 59 -2.43 -10.12 -15.15
CA ASP A 59 -3.52 -10.41 -16.09
C ASP A 59 -3.83 -11.91 -16.03
N TYR A 60 -4.64 -12.29 -15.04
CA TYR A 60 -5.10 -13.65 -14.89
C TYR A 60 -6.33 -13.84 -15.78
N PRO A 61 -6.34 -14.79 -16.74
CA PRO A 61 -7.40 -14.92 -17.75
C PRO A 61 -8.83 -15.10 -17.18
N LEU A 62 -8.95 -15.48 -15.90
CA LEU A 62 -10.24 -15.55 -15.22
C LEU A 62 -10.87 -14.16 -15.00
N PHE A 63 -10.06 -13.09 -14.96
CA PHE A 63 -10.48 -11.71 -14.72
C PHE A 63 -10.39 -10.84 -15.99
N ASP A 64 -10.67 -11.42 -17.17
CA ASP A 64 -10.79 -10.67 -18.43
C ASP A 64 -11.82 -9.53 -18.35
N TYR A 65 -12.78 -9.66 -17.43
CA TYR A 65 -13.75 -8.63 -17.09
C TYR A 65 -13.62 -8.27 -15.61
N PRO A 66 -13.69 -6.98 -15.23
CA PRO A 66 -13.82 -6.61 -13.83
C PRO A 66 -15.05 -7.30 -13.22
N PRO A 67 -15.07 -7.60 -11.92
CA PRO A 67 -16.19 -8.31 -11.31
C PRO A 67 -17.48 -7.52 -11.54
N TYR A 68 -18.37 -8.08 -12.38
CA TYR A 68 -19.61 -7.43 -12.82
C TYR A 68 -20.59 -7.18 -11.66
N GLU A 69 -20.35 -7.82 -10.52
CA GLU A 69 -21.01 -7.57 -9.24
C GLU A 69 -20.89 -6.11 -8.78
N PHE A 70 -19.82 -5.39 -9.16
CA PHE A 70 -19.64 -3.98 -8.83
C PHE A 70 -20.51 -3.02 -9.67
N VAL A 71 -21.13 -3.49 -10.77
CA VAL A 71 -21.86 -2.64 -11.73
C VAL A 71 -23.30 -2.35 -11.25
N LEU A 72 -23.76 -3.01 -10.20
CA LEU A 72 -25.12 -2.88 -9.63
C LEU A 72 -25.23 -1.85 -8.49
N ALA A 73 -24.18 -1.08 -8.21
CA ALA A 73 -24.13 -0.10 -7.11
C ALA A 73 -24.67 1.29 -7.51
#